data_AF-A0A954L4W9-F1
#
_entry.id   AF-A0A954L4W9-F1
#
_cell.length_a   1.000
_cell.length_b   1.000
_cell.length_c   1.000
_cell.angle_alpha   90.00
_cell.angle_beta   90.00
_cell.angle_gamma   90.00
#
_symmetry.space_group_name_H-M   'P 1'
#
loop_
_entity.id
_entity.type
_entity.pdbx_description
1 polymer ?
#
loop_
_entity_poly.entity_id
_entity_poly.type
_entity_poly.pdbx_seq_one_letter_code
_entity_poly.pdbx_strand_id
1 'polypeptide(L)'
;MEREQIDAVLSEVGAPARDYWENDLEISVDAIARLASDRELMDDWIGKRAGRQVDILHRNLGMNGNGSVKSRKKGLQAGNGELTPYLLVQEFALRKSKLATMEVASSVLPQETIEMCRKSEDDFDTLAICFALYAAAPTELRRILHLDKLHKRGAARMVMKQTRRRPNQPLEEFLTTGNVTPLLAAFDESAGDGRKGELMNIMPHDGHQLVFVRRCFRPSFLLRGSEVVHGHEPEWIVLDFFDGAKRVNICSTSVTESLEIANRIASAYYGEECEYENESGITYARQITRLLEQLRNQQLGDVVWVELHTNSSPLVGEKPLSIAEPHFDSIGPAVADFEQKIGPLIDVVDRFESIKVIYAQKRVKLIFEKREDRDDEYVVRYTDHTLNPVQRKAFEDYMRMT
;
A
#
# COMPACT_ATOMS: atom_id res chain seq x y z
N MET A 1 -16.37 8.32 -29.65
CA MET A 1 -16.59 9.52 -28.85
C MET A 1 -15.32 10.35 -28.86
N GLU A 2 -15.41 11.57 -29.35
CA GLU A 2 -14.30 12.53 -29.33
C GLU A 2 -14.06 13.03 -27.91
N ARG A 3 -12.84 13.53 -27.63
CA ARG A 3 -12.38 13.91 -26.29
C ARG A 3 -13.32 14.89 -25.57
N GLU A 4 -13.90 15.83 -26.32
CA GLU A 4 -14.85 16.84 -25.83
C GLU A 4 -16.22 16.26 -25.44
N GLN A 5 -16.62 15.13 -26.03
CA GLN A 5 -17.93 14.53 -25.80
C GLN A 5 -18.03 13.83 -24.44
N ILE A 6 -16.97 13.17 -23.96
CA ILE A 6 -17.00 12.56 -22.62
C ILE A 6 -16.96 13.59 -21.51
N ASP A 7 -16.21 14.68 -21.71
CA ASP A 7 -16.13 15.76 -20.72
C ASP A 7 -17.49 16.47 -20.58
N ALA A 8 -18.23 16.63 -21.69
CA ALA A 8 -19.61 17.10 -21.67
C ALA A 8 -20.53 16.15 -20.89
N VAL A 9 -20.46 14.83 -21.15
CA VAL A 9 -21.26 13.82 -20.42
C VAL A 9 -20.96 13.85 -18.92
N LEU A 10 -19.69 13.92 -18.51
CA LEU A 10 -19.32 14.00 -17.09
C LEU A 10 -19.86 15.27 -16.43
N SER A 11 -19.81 16.39 -17.13
CA SER A 11 -20.37 17.66 -16.66
C SER A 11 -21.89 17.61 -16.51
N GLU A 12 -22.61 17.06 -17.49
CA GLU A 12 -24.07 16.94 -17.51
C GLU A 12 -24.60 16.11 -16.33
N VAL A 13 -23.89 15.04 -15.96
CA VAL A 13 -24.28 14.16 -14.84
C VAL A 13 -23.71 14.61 -13.49
N GLY A 14 -23.07 15.78 -13.43
CA GLY A 14 -22.48 16.32 -12.20
C GLY A 14 -21.30 15.50 -11.65
N ALA A 15 -20.61 14.74 -12.50
CA ALA A 15 -19.43 13.98 -12.11
C ALA A 15 -18.19 14.88 -11.99
N PRO A 16 -17.16 14.46 -11.21
CA PRO A 16 -15.89 15.15 -11.18
C PRO A 16 -15.28 15.29 -12.58
N ALA A 17 -14.56 16.40 -12.80
CA ALA A 17 -13.90 16.69 -14.06
C ALA A 17 -12.83 15.64 -14.43
N ARG A 18 -12.45 15.60 -15.71
CA ARG A 18 -11.41 14.67 -16.22
C ARG A 18 -10.13 14.66 -15.39
N ASP A 19 -9.64 15.84 -14.97
CA ASP A 19 -8.42 15.95 -14.19
C ASP A 19 -8.48 15.16 -12.88
N TYR A 20 -9.64 15.09 -12.23
CA TYR A 20 -9.83 14.27 -11.05
C TYR A 20 -9.60 12.78 -11.36
N TRP A 21 -10.19 12.28 -12.44
CA TRP A 21 -10.04 10.88 -12.82
C TRP A 21 -8.63 10.54 -13.27
N GLU A 22 -8.03 11.37 -14.14
CA GLU A 22 -6.73 11.10 -14.73
C GLU A 22 -5.58 11.38 -13.75
N ASN A 23 -5.62 12.48 -13.00
CA ASN A 23 -4.53 12.89 -12.11
C ASN A 23 -4.69 12.36 -10.68
N ASP A 24 -5.89 12.44 -10.11
CA ASP A 24 -6.08 12.08 -8.70
C ASP A 24 -6.36 10.59 -8.50
N LEU A 25 -7.00 9.93 -9.48
CA LEU A 25 -7.39 8.53 -9.38
C LEU A 25 -6.60 7.58 -10.32
N GLU A 26 -5.78 8.14 -11.21
CA GLU A 26 -4.99 7.42 -12.22
C GLU A 26 -5.84 6.56 -13.17
N ILE A 27 -7.01 7.07 -13.57
CA ILE A 27 -7.96 6.41 -14.48
C ILE A 27 -7.98 7.10 -15.82
N SER A 28 -7.74 6.32 -16.88
CA SER A 28 -7.83 6.82 -18.25
C SER A 28 -9.29 7.00 -18.67
N VAL A 29 -9.73 8.25 -18.74
CA VAL A 29 -11.09 8.59 -19.20
C VAL A 29 -11.29 8.16 -20.65
N ASP A 30 -10.28 8.38 -21.51
CA ASP A 30 -10.35 8.04 -22.94
C ASP A 30 -10.48 6.53 -23.22
N ALA A 31 -9.89 5.68 -22.36
CA ALA A 31 -10.04 4.23 -22.49
C ALA A 31 -11.51 3.79 -22.25
N ILE A 32 -12.22 4.51 -21.38
CA ILE A 32 -13.59 4.18 -20.94
C ILE A 32 -14.66 4.89 -21.76
N ALA A 33 -14.32 6.00 -22.40
CA ALA A 33 -15.15 6.69 -23.37
C ALA A 33 -15.77 5.75 -24.42
N ARG A 34 -14.97 4.83 -24.97
CA ARG A 34 -15.47 3.91 -26.00
C ARG A 34 -16.56 2.98 -25.48
N LEU A 35 -16.41 2.50 -24.25
CA LEU A 35 -17.38 1.59 -23.63
C LEU A 35 -18.67 2.33 -23.25
N ALA A 36 -18.55 3.56 -22.74
CA ALA A 36 -19.70 4.40 -22.38
C ALA A 36 -20.59 4.76 -23.57
N SER A 37 -20.01 4.90 -24.76
CA SER A 37 -20.77 5.28 -25.97
C SER A 37 -21.42 4.12 -26.70
N ASP A 38 -21.03 2.88 -26.40
CA ASP A 38 -21.58 1.70 -27.02
C ASP A 38 -22.70 1.11 -26.16
N ARG A 39 -23.93 1.21 -26.66
CA ARG A 39 -25.12 0.75 -25.94
C ARG A 39 -25.10 -0.76 -25.68
N GLU A 40 -24.58 -1.55 -26.61
CA GLU A 40 -24.53 -3.02 -26.44
C GLU A 40 -23.51 -3.39 -25.35
N LEU A 41 -22.36 -2.71 -25.34
CA LEU A 41 -21.34 -2.91 -24.29
C LEU A 41 -21.84 -2.44 -22.92
N MET A 42 -22.59 -1.34 -22.85
CA MET A 42 -23.22 -0.87 -21.62
C MET A 42 -24.28 -1.86 -21.11
N ASP A 43 -25.12 -2.38 -21.99
CA ASP A 43 -26.15 -3.36 -21.62
C ASP A 43 -25.53 -4.67 -21.12
N ASP A 44 -24.41 -5.12 -21.73
CA ASP A 44 -23.62 -6.26 -21.25
C ASP A 44 -22.95 -5.97 -19.90
N TRP A 45 -22.39 -4.77 -19.71
CA TRP A 45 -21.80 -4.35 -18.45
C TRP A 45 -22.81 -4.38 -17.29
N ILE A 46 -24.02 -3.85 -17.51
CA ILE A 46 -25.16 -3.93 -16.58
C ILE A 46 -25.55 -5.39 -16.35
N GLY A 47 -25.61 -6.18 -17.42
CA GLY A 47 -25.91 -7.61 -17.41
C GLY A 47 -25.01 -8.40 -16.46
N LYS A 48 -23.74 -8.02 -16.35
CA LYS A 48 -22.73 -8.65 -15.48
C LYS A 48 -22.79 -8.20 -14.01
N ARG A 49 -23.58 -7.19 -13.65
CA ARG A 49 -23.63 -6.68 -12.26
C ARG A 49 -24.26 -7.70 -11.30
N ALA A 50 -23.67 -7.85 -10.12
CA ALA A 50 -24.28 -8.60 -9.02
C ALA A 50 -25.50 -7.87 -8.47
N GLY A 51 -26.42 -8.59 -7.82
CA GLY A 51 -27.65 -8.01 -7.24
C GLY A 51 -27.37 -6.78 -6.38
N ARG A 52 -26.48 -6.90 -5.39
CA ARG A 52 -26.07 -5.79 -4.52
C ARG A 52 -25.50 -4.56 -5.26
N GLN A 53 -24.77 -4.76 -6.36
CA GLN A 53 -24.24 -3.66 -7.17
C GLN A 53 -25.39 -2.93 -7.88
N VAL A 54 -26.37 -3.67 -8.40
CA VAL A 54 -27.58 -3.11 -8.98
C VAL A 54 -28.37 -2.32 -7.93
N ASP A 55 -28.44 -2.83 -6.70
CA ASP A 55 -29.22 -2.22 -5.62
C ASP A 55 -28.62 -0.87 -5.19
N ILE A 56 -27.29 -0.79 -5.09
CA ILE A 56 -26.58 0.47 -4.84
C ILE A 56 -26.77 1.44 -6.00
N LEU A 57 -26.63 0.99 -7.27
CA LEU A 57 -26.84 1.87 -8.43
C LEU A 57 -28.27 2.44 -8.45
N HIS A 58 -29.29 1.60 -8.19
CA HIS A 58 -30.68 2.07 -8.10
C HIS A 58 -30.86 3.13 -7.01
N ARG A 59 -30.31 2.88 -5.81
CA ARG A 59 -30.37 3.82 -4.69
C ARG A 59 -29.71 5.16 -5.05
N ASN A 60 -28.53 5.11 -5.65
CA ASN A 60 -27.77 6.30 -5.99
C ASN A 60 -28.43 7.14 -7.09
N LEU A 61 -29.08 6.49 -8.06
CA LEU A 61 -29.80 7.15 -9.16
C LEU A 61 -31.25 7.51 -8.80
N GLY A 62 -31.66 7.35 -7.53
CA GLY A 62 -33.03 7.64 -7.09
C GLY A 62 -34.11 6.77 -7.75
N MET A 63 -33.74 5.61 -8.30
CA MET A 63 -34.65 4.69 -8.98
C MET A 63 -35.38 3.79 -7.98
N ASN A 64 -36.65 3.47 -8.27
CA ASN A 64 -37.42 2.53 -7.45
C ASN A 64 -36.71 1.16 -7.39
N GLY A 65 -36.36 0.72 -6.19
CA GLY A 65 -35.64 -0.54 -5.92
C GLY A 65 -36.54 -1.79 -5.87
N ASN A 66 -37.84 -1.65 -6.17
CA ASN A 66 -38.80 -2.75 -6.08
C ASN A 66 -38.74 -3.67 -7.31
N GLY A 67 -38.77 -4.98 -7.07
CA GLY A 67 -38.83 -6.01 -8.10
C GLY A 67 -37.60 -6.92 -8.16
N SER A 68 -37.57 -7.81 -9.14
CA SER A 68 -36.45 -8.75 -9.32
C SER A 68 -35.19 -8.03 -9.82
N VAL A 69 -34.01 -8.62 -9.58
CA VAL A 69 -32.73 -8.12 -10.13
C VAL A 69 -32.81 -7.91 -11.65
N LYS A 70 -33.50 -8.80 -12.37
CA LYS A 70 -33.71 -8.68 -13.82
C LYS A 70 -34.52 -7.43 -14.19
N SER A 71 -35.56 -7.09 -13.42
CA SER A 71 -36.35 -5.87 -13.63
C SER A 71 -35.52 -4.62 -13.36
N ARG A 72 -34.72 -4.63 -12.29
CA ARG A 72 -33.83 -3.52 -11.92
C ARG A 72 -32.76 -3.27 -12.99
N LYS A 73 -32.08 -4.31 -13.46
CA LYS A 73 -31.13 -4.21 -14.59
C LYS A 73 -31.75 -3.56 -15.83
N LYS A 74 -33.00 -3.89 -16.17
CA LYS A 74 -33.71 -3.22 -17.28
C LYS A 74 -33.96 -1.74 -17.03
N GLY A 75 -34.23 -1.35 -15.77
CA GLY A 75 -34.34 0.06 -15.37
C GLY A 75 -33.04 0.81 -15.61
N LEU A 76 -31.90 0.23 -15.21
CA LEU A 76 -30.57 0.80 -15.46
C LEU A 76 -30.28 0.95 -16.97
N GLN A 77 -30.62 -0.06 -17.78
CA GLN A 77 -30.44 -0.01 -19.24
C GLN A 77 -31.24 1.13 -19.90
N ALA A 78 -32.39 1.50 -19.32
CA ALA A 78 -33.17 2.64 -19.80
C ALA A 78 -32.55 4.00 -19.41
N GLY A 79 -31.73 4.05 -18.35
CA GLY A 79 -31.04 5.24 -17.84
C GLY A 79 -29.55 5.30 -18.18
N ASN A 80 -29.11 4.69 -19.29
CA ASN A 80 -27.68 4.47 -19.61
C ASN A 80 -26.79 5.73 -19.57
N GLY A 81 -27.34 6.93 -19.84
CA GLY A 81 -26.57 8.18 -19.87
C GLY A 81 -25.93 8.56 -18.52
N GLU A 82 -26.55 8.17 -17.41
CA GLU A 82 -26.09 8.51 -16.05
C GLU A 82 -25.05 7.52 -15.50
N LEU A 83 -24.79 6.43 -16.21
CA LEU A 83 -23.95 5.33 -15.74
C LEU A 83 -22.46 5.50 -16.09
N THR A 84 -22.12 6.44 -16.96
CA THR A 84 -20.73 6.68 -17.41
C THR A 84 -19.73 6.81 -16.26
N PRO A 85 -20.00 7.60 -15.19
CA PRO A 85 -19.05 7.70 -14.08
C PRO A 85 -18.84 6.38 -13.33
N TYR A 86 -19.86 5.52 -13.26
CA TYR A 86 -19.75 4.22 -12.59
C TYR A 86 -18.87 3.22 -13.35
N LEU A 87 -18.65 3.41 -14.64
CA LEU A 87 -17.60 2.69 -15.37
C LEU A 87 -16.20 3.11 -14.89
N LEU A 88 -15.97 4.41 -14.72
CA LEU A 88 -14.71 4.94 -14.20
C LEU A 88 -14.45 4.44 -12.77
N VAL A 89 -15.50 4.41 -11.94
CA VAL A 89 -15.44 3.82 -10.58
C VAL A 89 -15.15 2.32 -10.62
N GLN A 90 -15.68 1.59 -11.61
CA GLN A 90 -15.32 0.18 -11.77
C GLN A 90 -13.83 0.00 -12.04
N GLU A 91 -13.29 0.71 -13.03
CA GLU A 91 -11.88 0.62 -13.36
C GLU A 91 -11.00 0.99 -12.18
N PHE A 92 -11.40 2.00 -11.43
CA PHE A 92 -10.77 2.35 -10.17
C PHE A 92 -10.76 1.17 -9.21
N ALA A 93 -11.93 0.61 -8.89
CA ALA A 93 -12.10 -0.42 -7.88
C ALA A 93 -11.36 -1.74 -8.20
N LEU A 94 -11.21 -2.11 -9.46
CA LEU A 94 -10.59 -3.38 -9.89
C LEU A 94 -9.19 -3.61 -9.30
N ARG A 95 -8.46 -2.53 -9.00
CA ARG A 95 -7.07 -2.61 -8.54
C ARG A 95 -6.89 -2.18 -7.09
N LYS A 96 -7.95 -1.87 -6.32
CA LYS A 96 -7.79 -1.35 -4.96
C LYS A 96 -7.85 -2.41 -3.88
N SER A 97 -7.11 -2.16 -2.81
CA SER A 97 -7.14 -2.94 -1.59
C SER A 97 -8.53 -2.94 -0.95
N LYS A 98 -9.04 -4.13 -0.63
CA LYS A 98 -10.28 -4.29 0.16
C LYS A 98 -10.17 -3.56 1.51
N LEU A 99 -9.01 -3.63 2.15
CA LEU A 99 -8.76 -2.98 3.44
C LEU A 99 -8.89 -1.46 3.34
N ALA A 100 -8.20 -0.84 2.37
CA ALA A 100 -8.27 0.60 2.14
C ALA A 100 -9.71 1.06 1.81
N THR A 101 -10.42 0.27 1.00
CA THR A 101 -11.81 0.56 0.64
C THR A 101 -12.73 0.51 1.85
N MET A 102 -12.59 -0.52 2.70
CA MET A 102 -13.41 -0.68 3.91
C MET A 102 -13.12 0.37 4.98
N GLU A 103 -11.86 0.76 5.14
CA GLU A 103 -11.47 1.79 6.11
C GLU A 103 -12.13 3.13 5.77
N VAL A 104 -12.04 3.56 4.51
CA VAL A 104 -12.70 4.80 4.05
C VAL A 104 -14.22 4.67 4.17
N ALA A 105 -14.79 3.57 3.67
CA ALA A 105 -16.22 3.31 3.73
C ALA A 105 -16.78 3.39 5.15
N SER A 106 -16.10 2.80 6.13
CA SER A 106 -16.54 2.79 7.53
C SER A 106 -16.55 4.18 8.17
N SER A 107 -15.74 5.11 7.64
CA SER A 107 -15.69 6.50 8.12
C SER A 107 -16.66 7.45 7.41
N VAL A 108 -17.19 7.07 6.24
CA VAL A 108 -17.96 7.95 5.35
C VAL A 108 -19.40 7.48 5.17
N LEU A 109 -19.61 6.18 4.99
CA LEU A 109 -20.91 5.62 4.66
C LEU A 109 -21.69 5.23 5.93
N PRO A 110 -23.03 5.38 5.92
CA PRO A 110 -23.88 4.79 6.94
C PRO A 110 -23.73 3.27 6.99
N GLN A 111 -23.81 2.69 8.20
CA GLN A 111 -23.66 1.25 8.39
C GLN A 111 -24.66 0.43 7.55
N GLU A 112 -25.91 0.89 7.41
CA GLU A 112 -26.91 0.26 6.54
C GLU A 112 -26.43 0.11 5.09
N THR A 113 -25.76 1.13 4.54
CA THR A 113 -25.23 1.10 3.18
C THR A 113 -24.07 0.11 3.06
N ILE A 114 -23.23 0.01 4.09
CA ILE A 114 -22.13 -0.97 4.14
C ILE A 114 -22.71 -2.39 4.19
N GLU A 115 -23.75 -2.61 4.98
CA GLU A 115 -24.44 -3.91 5.08
C GLU A 115 -25.10 -4.34 3.76
N MET A 116 -25.66 -3.41 2.98
CA MET A 116 -26.15 -3.71 1.62
C MET A 116 -25.06 -4.25 0.70
N CYS A 117 -23.80 -3.89 0.93
CA CYS A 117 -22.65 -4.33 0.14
C CYS A 117 -22.06 -5.67 0.63
N ARG A 118 -22.56 -6.25 1.71
CA ARG A 118 -22.03 -7.48 2.30
C ARG A 118 -22.19 -8.69 1.38
N LYS A 119 -21.16 -9.52 1.30
CA LYS A 119 -21.15 -10.83 0.58
C LYS A 119 -21.32 -12.00 1.54
N SER A 120 -20.62 -11.94 2.66
CA SER A 120 -20.62 -12.92 3.76
C SER A 120 -20.31 -12.20 5.08
N GLU A 121 -20.22 -12.95 6.18
CA GLU A 121 -19.92 -12.40 7.52
C GLU A 121 -18.63 -11.55 7.55
N ASP A 122 -17.62 -11.90 6.74
CA ASP A 122 -16.31 -11.22 6.73
C ASP A 122 -15.91 -10.63 5.36
N ASP A 123 -16.77 -10.68 4.34
CA ASP A 123 -16.45 -10.16 3.00
C ASP A 123 -17.50 -9.18 2.49
N PHE A 124 -17.01 -8.13 1.83
CA PHE A 124 -17.83 -7.10 1.21
C PHE A 124 -17.51 -6.95 -0.27
N ASP A 125 -18.48 -6.43 -1.02
CA ASP A 125 -18.33 -6.14 -2.43
C ASP A 125 -17.67 -4.77 -2.62
N THR A 126 -16.35 -4.80 -2.80
CA THR A 126 -15.51 -3.61 -3.03
C THR A 126 -16.10 -2.69 -4.09
N LEU A 127 -16.65 -3.23 -5.18
CA LEU A 127 -17.21 -2.42 -6.25
C LEU A 127 -18.52 -1.74 -5.82
N ALA A 128 -19.40 -2.46 -5.14
CA ALA A 128 -20.63 -1.87 -4.60
C ALA A 128 -20.32 -0.77 -3.57
N ILE A 129 -19.29 -0.96 -2.74
CA ILE A 129 -18.81 0.06 -1.80
C ILE A 129 -18.28 1.29 -2.55
N CYS A 130 -17.43 1.09 -3.58
CA CYS A 130 -16.93 2.20 -4.37
C CYS A 130 -18.06 2.96 -5.08
N PHE A 131 -19.11 2.29 -5.55
CA PHE A 131 -20.31 2.96 -6.09
C PHE A 131 -21.02 3.79 -5.03
N ALA A 132 -21.20 3.25 -3.82
CA ALA A 132 -21.83 3.96 -2.72
C ALA A 132 -20.99 5.19 -2.29
N LEU A 133 -19.67 5.04 -2.16
CA LEU A 133 -18.74 6.12 -1.86
C LEU A 133 -18.76 7.19 -2.93
N TYR A 134 -18.74 6.80 -4.21
CA TYR A 134 -18.81 7.74 -5.31
C TYR A 134 -20.06 8.62 -5.23
N ALA A 135 -21.23 8.04 -4.97
CA ALA A 135 -22.47 8.81 -4.87
C ALA A 135 -22.55 9.68 -3.61
N ALA A 136 -21.98 9.24 -2.49
CA ALA A 136 -22.02 9.99 -1.23
C ALA A 136 -20.97 11.11 -1.14
N ALA A 137 -19.73 10.80 -1.55
CA ALA A 137 -18.59 11.69 -1.48
C ALA A 137 -17.52 11.27 -2.52
N PRO A 138 -17.64 11.73 -3.79
CA PRO A 138 -16.75 11.30 -4.87
C PRO A 138 -15.26 11.44 -4.55
N THR A 139 -14.88 12.50 -3.83
CA THR A 139 -13.50 12.84 -3.44
C THR A 139 -12.85 11.81 -2.51
N GLU A 140 -13.64 11.01 -1.79
CA GLU A 140 -13.12 9.97 -0.88
C GLU A 140 -12.50 8.79 -1.63
N LEU A 141 -12.77 8.64 -2.93
CA LEU A 141 -12.04 7.67 -3.77
C LEU A 141 -10.54 8.01 -3.79
N ARG A 142 -10.17 9.30 -3.71
CA ARG A 142 -8.76 9.71 -3.63
C ARG A 142 -8.11 9.18 -2.35
N ARG A 143 -8.84 9.19 -1.22
CA ARG A 143 -8.37 8.63 0.05
C ARG A 143 -8.14 7.12 -0.06
N ILE A 144 -9.01 6.39 -0.77
CA ILE A 144 -8.78 4.97 -1.06
C ILE A 144 -7.50 4.78 -1.86
N LEU A 145 -7.24 5.59 -2.89
CA LEU A 145 -6.00 5.49 -3.68
C LEU A 145 -4.78 5.67 -2.76
N HIS A 146 -4.77 6.72 -1.94
CA HIS A 146 -3.66 7.02 -1.04
C HIS A 146 -3.38 5.90 -0.04
N LEU A 147 -4.42 5.39 0.63
CA LEU A 147 -4.28 4.23 1.53
C LEU A 147 -3.83 2.97 0.76
N ASP A 148 -4.31 2.76 -0.47
CA ASP A 148 -3.85 1.66 -1.32
C ASP A 148 -2.34 1.75 -1.64
N LYS A 149 -1.81 2.96 -1.90
CA LYS A 149 -0.37 3.19 -2.10
C LYS A 149 0.42 2.88 -0.82
N LEU A 150 -0.09 3.29 0.34
CA LEU A 150 0.50 3.00 1.65
C LEU A 150 0.50 1.49 1.93
N HIS A 151 -0.61 0.80 1.70
CA HIS A 151 -0.79 -0.61 2.06
C HIS A 151 0.01 -1.57 1.17
N LYS A 152 0.22 -1.23 -0.10
CA LYS A 152 0.90 -2.11 -1.07
C LYS A 152 2.42 -2.05 -1.01
N ARG A 153 2.98 -1.03 -0.37
CA ARG A 153 4.43 -0.84 -0.27
C ARG A 153 4.90 -1.12 1.15
N GLY A 154 6.13 -1.59 1.23
CA GLY A 154 6.89 -1.59 2.47
C GLY A 154 7.35 -0.18 2.83
N ALA A 155 7.74 0.02 4.08
CA ALA A 155 8.24 1.29 4.58
C ALA A 155 9.67 1.14 5.13
N ALA A 156 10.57 2.02 4.69
CA ALA A 156 11.82 2.24 5.40
C ALA A 156 11.53 3.05 6.66
N ARG A 157 11.87 2.52 7.83
CA ARG A 157 11.69 3.19 9.11
C ARG A 157 12.88 4.07 9.40
N MET A 158 12.61 5.34 9.64
CA MET A 158 13.66 6.30 9.90
C MET A 158 13.43 7.04 11.22
N VAL A 159 14.52 7.32 11.92
CA VAL A 159 14.57 8.12 13.14
C VAL A 159 15.52 9.29 12.94
N MET A 160 15.16 10.45 13.49
CA MET A 160 16.00 11.62 13.43
C MET A 160 17.27 11.39 14.25
N LYS A 161 18.44 11.63 13.63
CA LYS A 161 19.75 11.52 14.28
C LYS A 161 19.88 12.45 15.47
N GLN A 162 19.39 13.68 15.32
CA GLN A 162 19.54 14.73 16.31
C GLN A 162 18.34 14.76 17.27
N THR A 163 18.61 14.99 18.56
CA THR A 163 17.54 15.31 19.50
C THR A 163 17.14 16.78 19.31
N ARG A 164 15.98 17.02 18.70
CA ARG A 164 15.44 18.38 18.51
C ARG A 164 14.33 18.69 19.51
N ARG A 165 14.30 19.95 19.96
CA ARG A 165 13.19 20.47 20.77
C ARG A 165 11.96 20.60 19.88
N ARG A 166 10.81 20.11 20.36
CA ARG A 166 9.55 20.19 19.64
C ARG A 166 9.19 21.65 19.36
N PRO A 167 8.89 22.04 18.10
CA PRO A 167 8.37 23.36 17.78
C PRO A 167 7.04 23.65 18.50
N ASN A 168 6.73 24.94 18.67
CA ASN A 168 5.45 25.35 19.27
C ASN A 168 4.27 25.09 18.32
N GLN A 169 4.52 25.14 17.00
CA GLN A 169 3.52 24.84 15.99
C GLN A 169 3.34 23.31 15.86
N PRO A 170 2.10 22.79 15.83
CA PRO A 170 1.84 21.40 15.48
C PRO A 170 2.30 21.05 14.06
N LEU A 171 2.79 19.82 13.86
CA LEU A 171 3.24 19.35 12.55
C LEU A 171 2.13 19.42 11.49
N GLU A 172 0.90 19.05 11.84
CA GLU A 172 -0.25 19.11 10.94
C GLU A 172 -0.48 20.52 10.39
N GLU A 173 -0.40 21.53 11.25
CA GLU A 173 -0.53 22.92 10.87
C GLU A 173 0.60 23.34 9.93
N PHE A 174 1.86 23.00 10.27
CA PHE A 174 3.01 23.29 9.43
C PHE A 174 2.90 22.69 8.01
N LEU A 175 2.45 21.44 7.92
CA LEU A 175 2.33 20.74 6.64
C LEU A 175 1.22 21.37 5.78
N THR A 176 0.10 21.77 6.39
CA THR A 176 -1.09 22.26 5.69
C THR A 176 -1.04 23.75 5.33
N THR A 177 -0.13 24.55 5.90
CA THR A 177 0.04 25.99 5.57
C THR A 177 0.73 26.27 4.24
N GLY A 178 0.87 25.27 3.35
CA GLY A 178 1.49 25.44 2.03
C GLY A 178 3.02 25.46 2.03
N ASN A 179 3.66 25.10 3.15
CA ASN A 179 5.12 25.08 3.28
C ASN A 179 5.77 23.95 2.48
N VAL A 180 5.06 22.86 2.22
CA VAL A 180 5.62 21.66 1.59
C VAL A 180 5.89 21.87 0.09
N THR A 181 5.00 22.54 -0.64
CA THR A 181 5.13 22.74 -2.09
C THR A 181 6.42 23.51 -2.47
N PRO A 182 6.78 24.64 -1.80
CA PRO A 182 8.07 25.29 -2.03
C PRO A 182 9.28 24.41 -1.71
N LEU A 183 9.21 23.55 -0.69
CA LEU A 183 10.29 22.63 -0.35
C LEU A 183 10.51 21.57 -1.43
N LEU A 184 9.43 21.06 -2.02
CA LEU A 184 9.51 20.13 -3.16
C LEU A 184 10.13 20.81 -4.39
N ALA A 185 9.70 22.04 -4.69
CA ALA A 185 10.27 22.80 -5.81
C ALA A 185 11.77 23.07 -5.62
N ALA A 186 12.20 23.46 -4.41
CA ALA A 186 13.61 23.67 -4.09
C ALA A 186 14.42 22.37 -4.14
N PHE A 187 13.82 21.23 -3.77
CA PHE A 187 14.44 19.92 -3.95
C PHE A 187 14.65 19.62 -5.44
N ASP A 188 13.61 19.74 -6.27
CA ASP A 188 13.69 19.45 -7.70
C ASP A 188 14.73 20.33 -8.43
N GLU A 189 14.79 21.61 -8.06
CA GLU A 189 15.83 22.53 -8.57
C GLU A 189 17.24 22.06 -8.19
N SER A 190 17.45 21.65 -6.93
CA SER A 190 18.76 21.16 -6.47
C SER A 190 19.13 19.79 -7.07
N ALA A 191 18.15 18.93 -7.33
CA ALA A 191 18.37 17.63 -7.96
C ALA A 191 18.79 17.78 -9.42
N GLY A 192 18.27 18.80 -10.12
CA GLY A 192 18.68 19.15 -11.48
C GLY A 192 18.41 18.05 -12.53
N ASP A 193 17.55 17.07 -12.22
CA ASP A 193 17.26 15.91 -13.08
C ASP A 193 16.11 16.19 -14.08
N GLY A 194 15.56 17.40 -14.07
CA GLY A 194 14.43 17.82 -14.92
C GLY A 194 13.10 17.19 -14.53
N ARG A 195 13.03 16.48 -13.39
CA ARG A 195 11.81 15.83 -12.90
C ARG A 195 11.13 16.74 -11.88
N LYS A 196 9.80 16.71 -11.86
CA LYS A 196 8.99 17.52 -10.96
C LYS A 196 8.20 16.64 -10.00
N GLY A 197 8.22 17.02 -8.72
CA GLY A 197 7.38 16.51 -7.66
C GLY A 197 6.12 17.37 -7.49
N GLU A 198 5.01 16.72 -7.23
CA GLU A 198 3.72 17.33 -6.95
C GLU A 198 3.22 16.83 -5.60
N LEU A 199 2.84 17.78 -4.72
CA LEU A 199 2.16 17.45 -3.48
C LEU A 199 0.72 17.06 -3.79
N MET A 200 0.40 15.77 -3.66
CA MET A 200 -0.92 15.25 -3.99
C MET A 200 -1.89 15.37 -2.82
N ASN A 201 -1.41 15.14 -1.59
CA ASN A 201 -2.23 15.23 -0.39
C ASN A 201 -1.43 15.27 0.89
N ILE A 202 -2.06 15.80 1.94
CA ILE A 202 -1.64 15.65 3.34
C ILE A 202 -2.87 15.17 4.11
N MET A 203 -2.75 14.07 4.86
CA MET A 203 -3.88 13.58 5.66
C MET A 203 -3.45 12.97 6.99
N PRO A 204 -4.23 13.21 8.07
CA PRO A 204 -4.03 12.50 9.33
C PRO A 204 -4.48 11.04 9.19
N HIS A 205 -3.74 10.12 9.82
CA HIS A 205 -4.08 8.70 9.87
C HIS A 205 -3.46 8.08 11.13
N ASP A 206 -4.26 7.46 12.00
CA ASP A 206 -3.80 6.82 13.25
C ASP A 206 -2.88 7.69 14.14
N GLY A 207 -3.14 9.00 14.18
CA GLY A 207 -2.33 9.97 14.95
C GLY A 207 -1.02 10.40 14.26
N HIS A 208 -0.78 9.90 13.05
CA HIS A 208 0.34 10.26 12.19
C HIS A 208 -0.09 11.30 11.15
N GLN A 209 0.88 11.89 10.46
CA GLN A 209 0.68 12.80 9.34
C GLN A 209 1.28 12.21 8.06
N LEU A 210 0.42 11.81 7.14
CA LEU A 210 0.80 11.24 5.86
C LEU A 210 0.96 12.35 4.81
N VAL A 211 2.09 12.38 4.13
CA VAL A 211 2.37 13.29 3.01
C VAL A 211 2.55 12.45 1.75
N PHE A 212 1.74 12.75 0.73
CA PHE A 212 1.76 12.05 -0.55
C PHE A 212 2.36 12.94 -1.62
N VAL A 213 3.48 12.51 -2.19
CA VAL A 213 4.16 13.20 -3.28
C VAL A 213 4.18 12.29 -4.50
N ARG A 214 3.79 12.84 -5.64
CA ARG A 214 3.92 12.19 -6.95
C ARG A 214 5.06 12.82 -7.71
N ARG A 215 6.05 12.04 -8.13
CA ARG A 215 7.23 12.55 -8.85
C ARG A 215 7.51 11.70 -10.07
N CYS A 216 8.00 12.31 -11.15
CA CYS A 216 8.52 11.54 -12.29
C CYS A 216 9.72 10.69 -11.84
N PHE A 217 9.76 9.40 -12.18
CA PHE A 217 10.83 8.50 -11.76
C PHE A 217 11.79 8.14 -12.89
N ARG A 218 11.43 7.19 -13.76
CA ARG A 218 12.31 6.74 -14.85
C ARG A 218 11.64 6.92 -16.22
N PRO A 219 12.43 7.17 -17.28
CA PRO A 219 11.91 7.15 -18.64
C PRO A 219 11.18 5.84 -18.91
N SER A 220 10.00 5.94 -19.50
CA SER A 220 9.16 4.80 -19.82
C SER A 220 8.44 5.03 -21.15
N PHE A 221 8.11 3.92 -21.79
CA PHE A 221 7.26 3.88 -22.98
C PHE A 221 5.82 3.76 -22.53
N LEU A 222 5.10 4.88 -22.55
CA LEU A 222 3.70 4.91 -22.19
C LEU A 222 2.87 4.60 -23.44
N LEU A 223 2.10 3.52 -23.41
CA LEU A 223 1.12 3.24 -24.45
C LEU A 223 -0.07 4.19 -24.27
N ARG A 224 -0.28 5.12 -25.21
CA ARG A 224 -1.51 5.90 -25.34
C ARG A 224 -2.26 5.41 -26.57
N GLY A 225 -3.25 4.55 -26.36
CA GLY A 225 -3.96 3.89 -27.47
C GLY A 225 -3.02 2.95 -28.22
N SER A 226 -2.85 3.17 -29.53
CA SER A 226 -1.91 2.43 -30.39
C SER A 226 -0.53 3.09 -30.51
N GLU A 227 -0.31 4.22 -29.85
CA GLU A 227 0.94 4.98 -29.94
C GLU A 227 1.79 4.80 -28.69
N VAL A 228 3.11 4.70 -28.92
CA VAL A 228 4.10 4.71 -27.85
C VAL A 228 4.55 6.15 -27.66
N VAL A 229 4.27 6.71 -26.49
CA VAL A 229 4.71 8.05 -26.08
C VAL A 229 5.89 7.94 -25.13
N HIS A 230 6.95 8.70 -25.40
CA HIS A 230 8.06 8.85 -24.48
C HIS A 230 7.60 9.70 -23.28
N GLY A 231 7.69 9.13 -22.08
CA GLY A 231 7.32 9.82 -20.85
C GLY A 231 8.13 9.32 -19.67
N HIS A 232 7.68 9.66 -18.47
CA HIS A 232 8.22 9.12 -17.24
C HIS A 232 7.13 8.32 -16.52
N GLU A 233 7.51 7.17 -15.95
CA GLU A 233 6.64 6.47 -15.00
C GLU A 233 6.51 7.32 -13.74
N PRO A 234 5.28 7.60 -13.25
CA PRO A 234 5.10 8.31 -12.00
C PRO A 234 5.45 7.40 -10.83
N GLU A 235 6.18 7.95 -9.88
CA GLU A 235 6.42 7.35 -8.58
C GLU A 235 5.57 8.03 -7.52
N TRP A 236 5.11 7.22 -6.56
CA TRP A 236 4.51 7.69 -5.32
C TRP A 236 5.52 7.57 -4.19
N ILE A 237 5.80 8.71 -3.57
CA ILE A 237 6.54 8.83 -2.33
C ILE A 237 5.51 9.11 -1.24
N VAL A 238 5.40 8.20 -0.27
CA VAL A 238 4.55 8.40 0.91
C VAL A 238 5.46 8.57 2.12
N LEU A 239 5.35 9.71 2.79
CA LEU A 239 6.05 10.02 4.03
C LEU A 239 5.04 10.00 5.17
N ASP A 240 5.19 9.03 6.07
CA ASP A 240 4.33 8.86 7.23
C ASP A 240 5.07 9.34 8.47
N PHE A 241 4.82 10.61 8.85
CA PHE A 241 5.48 11.27 9.98
C PHE A 241 4.73 11.05 11.28
N PHE A 242 5.48 10.76 12.34
CA PHE A 242 4.94 10.59 13.68
C PHE A 242 5.93 11.11 14.74
N ASP A 243 5.46 11.17 16.00
CA ASP A 243 6.18 11.78 17.11
C ASP A 243 6.64 13.22 16.84
N GLY A 244 5.85 13.97 16.07
CA GLY A 244 6.17 15.33 15.65
C GLY A 244 7.33 15.39 14.66
N ALA A 245 7.36 14.48 13.67
CA ALA A 245 8.44 14.36 12.69
C ALA A 245 9.81 14.06 13.33
N LYS A 246 9.83 13.33 14.46
CA LYS A 246 11.07 12.70 14.96
C LYS A 246 11.33 11.36 14.30
N ARG A 247 10.28 10.76 13.76
CA ARG A 247 10.31 9.51 13.03
C ARG A 247 9.50 9.67 11.76
N VAL A 248 9.92 8.95 10.73
CA VAL A 248 9.22 8.90 9.45
C VAL A 248 9.32 7.51 8.87
N ASN A 249 8.20 6.96 8.44
CA ASN A 249 8.14 5.79 7.59
C ASN A 249 8.11 6.26 6.14
N ILE A 250 9.00 5.75 5.31
CA ILE A 250 9.15 6.16 3.91
C ILE A 250 8.76 5.01 2.99
N CYS A 251 7.65 5.15 2.28
CA CYS A 251 7.23 4.20 1.23
C CYS A 251 7.53 4.80 -0.14
N SER A 252 8.67 4.44 -0.72
CA SER A 252 9.13 4.94 -2.03
C SER A 252 9.92 3.86 -2.78
N THR A 253 10.04 3.99 -4.10
CA THR A 253 11.02 3.21 -4.90
C THR A 253 12.39 3.90 -4.86
N SER A 254 12.43 5.23 -4.79
CA SER A 254 13.61 6.09 -4.74
C SER A 254 14.00 6.41 -3.29
N VAL A 255 14.88 5.59 -2.72
CA VAL A 255 15.25 5.71 -1.29
C VAL A 255 15.93 7.05 -0.99
N THR A 256 16.92 7.44 -1.79
CA THR A 256 17.72 8.65 -1.54
C THR A 256 16.90 9.92 -1.67
N GLU A 257 16.12 10.04 -2.74
CA GLU A 257 15.30 11.21 -3.05
C GLU A 257 14.19 11.38 -2.02
N SER A 258 13.51 10.29 -1.65
CA SER A 258 12.46 10.34 -0.63
C SER A 258 13.00 10.69 0.77
N LEU A 259 14.19 10.19 1.13
CA LEU A 259 14.87 10.56 2.37
C LEU A 259 15.25 12.04 2.40
N GLU A 260 15.79 12.56 1.29
CA GLU A 260 16.18 13.97 1.17
C GLU A 260 14.95 14.90 1.28
N ILE A 261 13.83 14.54 0.64
CA ILE A 261 12.57 15.26 0.79
C ILE A 261 12.11 15.25 2.26
N ALA A 262 12.18 14.10 2.94
CA ALA A 262 11.82 13.99 4.36
C ALA A 262 12.72 14.86 5.25
N ASN A 263 14.04 14.85 5.03
CA ASN A 263 15.02 15.70 5.73
C ASN A 263 14.69 17.18 5.56
N ARG A 264 14.34 17.63 4.35
CA ARG A 264 13.99 19.03 4.08
C ARG A 264 12.70 19.46 4.76
N ILE A 265 11.66 18.62 4.74
CA ILE A 265 10.40 18.87 5.45
C ILE A 265 10.68 18.99 6.95
N ALA A 266 11.41 18.05 7.54
CA ALA A 266 11.76 18.09 8.95
C ALA A 266 12.62 19.33 9.28
N SER A 267 13.61 19.64 8.46
CA SER A 267 14.50 20.79 8.69
C SER A 267 13.73 22.10 8.69
N ALA A 268 12.80 22.26 7.74
CA ALA A 268 11.94 23.43 7.68
C ALA A 268 10.96 23.51 8.87
N TYR A 269 10.41 22.38 9.31
CA TYR A 269 9.53 22.32 10.47
C TYR A 269 10.24 22.67 11.79
N TYR A 270 11.46 22.16 11.98
CA TYR A 270 12.26 22.40 13.18
C TYR A 270 13.02 23.74 13.13
N GLY A 271 13.17 24.35 11.94
CA GLY A 271 13.93 25.58 11.73
C GLY A 271 15.45 25.40 11.74
N GLU A 272 15.93 24.16 11.71
CA GLU A 272 17.34 23.77 11.79
C GLU A 272 17.57 22.51 10.95
N GLU A 273 18.80 22.28 10.49
CA GLU A 273 19.16 21.09 9.71
C GLU A 273 18.87 19.79 10.50
N CYS A 274 18.07 18.91 9.89
CA CYS A 274 17.65 17.64 10.46
C CYS A 274 17.97 16.51 9.47
N GLU A 275 18.54 15.43 9.99
CA GLU A 275 18.82 14.23 9.21
C GLU A 275 18.16 13.02 9.84
N TYR A 276 17.57 12.19 8.98
CA TYR A 276 17.07 10.88 9.32
C TYR A 276 18.10 9.78 9.05
N GLU A 277 18.10 8.74 9.88
CA GLU A 277 18.80 7.48 9.66
C GLU A 277 17.87 6.30 9.86
N ASN A 278 18.30 5.12 9.40
CA ASN A 278 17.52 3.91 9.56
C ASN A 278 17.29 3.63 11.05
N GLU A 279 16.03 3.49 11.43
CA GLU A 279 15.70 2.97 12.75
C GLU A 279 16.09 1.50 12.81
N SER A 280 17.13 1.20 13.59
CA SER A 280 17.61 -0.16 13.81
C SER A 280 17.39 -0.56 15.27
N GLY A 281 16.64 -1.63 15.48
CA GLY A 281 16.56 -2.32 16.76
C GLY A 281 17.72 -3.32 16.86
N ILE A 282 18.50 -3.24 17.94
CA ILE A 282 19.54 -4.23 18.23
C ILE A 282 18.84 -5.51 18.72
N THR A 283 19.15 -6.63 18.06
CA THR A 283 18.75 -7.98 18.49
C THR A 283 20.00 -8.79 18.76
N TYR A 284 20.04 -9.51 19.87
CA TYR A 284 21.22 -10.30 20.25
C TYR A 284 21.16 -11.70 19.65
N ALA A 285 22.34 -12.30 19.38
CA ALA A 285 22.47 -13.66 18.85
C ALA A 285 21.56 -14.67 19.59
N ARG A 286 21.56 -14.60 20.92
CA ARG A 286 20.77 -15.50 21.79
C ARG A 286 19.27 -15.42 21.55
N GLN A 287 18.74 -14.23 21.21
CA GLN A 287 17.32 -14.06 20.90
C GLN A 287 16.98 -14.71 19.55
N ILE A 288 17.87 -14.57 18.56
CA ILE A 288 17.70 -15.20 17.25
C ILE A 288 17.78 -16.73 17.39
N THR A 289 18.74 -17.27 18.13
CA THR A 289 18.82 -18.71 18.41
C THR A 289 17.57 -19.21 19.11
N ARG A 290 17.08 -18.50 20.14
CA ARG A 290 15.82 -18.86 20.83
C ARG A 290 14.64 -18.91 19.87
N LEU A 291 14.50 -17.92 18.99
CA LEU A 291 13.46 -17.90 17.96
C LEU A 291 13.56 -19.13 17.04
N LEU A 292 14.76 -19.43 16.53
CA LEU A 292 14.99 -20.58 15.65
C LEU A 292 14.70 -21.91 16.34
N GLU A 293 15.05 -22.06 17.62
CA GLU A 293 14.72 -23.25 18.41
C GLU A 293 13.20 -23.43 18.58
N GLN A 294 12.48 -22.34 18.90
CA GLN A 294 11.03 -22.37 19.02
C GLN A 294 10.36 -22.70 17.68
N LEU A 295 10.87 -22.15 16.57
CA LEU A 295 10.43 -22.48 15.22
C LEU A 295 10.68 -23.95 14.86
N ARG A 296 11.89 -24.46 15.14
CA ARG A 296 12.26 -25.87 14.94
C ARG A 296 11.31 -26.81 15.68
N ASN A 297 10.97 -26.45 16.91
CA ASN A 297 10.10 -27.22 17.80
C ASN A 297 8.61 -26.95 17.59
N GLN A 298 8.22 -26.11 16.61
CA GLN A 298 6.83 -25.75 16.31
C GLN A 298 6.08 -25.15 17.51
N GLN A 299 6.79 -24.36 18.33
CA GLN A 299 6.26 -23.74 19.55
C GLN A 299 5.63 -22.36 19.31
N LEU A 300 5.74 -21.83 18.08
CA LEU A 300 5.18 -20.55 17.67
C LEU A 300 3.94 -20.81 16.82
N GLY A 301 2.78 -20.93 17.46
CA GLY A 301 1.55 -21.42 16.84
C GLY A 301 1.18 -20.75 15.51
N ASP A 302 1.21 -19.41 15.47
CA ASP A 302 0.84 -18.63 14.28
C ASP A 302 1.98 -18.43 13.27
N VAL A 303 3.19 -18.95 13.57
CA VAL A 303 4.40 -18.72 12.78
C VAL A 303 5.07 -20.05 12.42
N VAL A 304 4.96 -20.44 11.15
CA VAL A 304 5.53 -21.71 10.66
C VAL A 304 6.82 -21.45 9.90
N TRP A 305 7.90 -22.15 10.23
CA TRP A 305 9.18 -22.01 9.52
C TRP A 305 9.19 -22.83 8.24
N VAL A 306 9.39 -22.19 7.08
CA VAL A 306 9.29 -22.85 5.75
C VAL A 306 10.55 -22.75 4.90
N GLU A 307 11.49 -21.88 5.25
CA GLU A 307 12.74 -21.72 4.50
C GLU A 307 13.89 -21.28 5.40
N LEU A 308 15.06 -21.86 5.18
CA LEU A 308 16.33 -21.48 5.80
C LEU A 308 17.37 -21.29 4.70
N HIS A 309 18.04 -20.14 4.71
CA HIS A 309 19.18 -19.85 3.86
C HIS A 309 20.42 -19.54 4.70
N THR A 310 21.47 -20.34 4.51
CA THR A 310 22.74 -20.19 5.20
C THR A 310 23.81 -19.68 4.24
N ASN A 311 24.69 -18.78 4.73
CA ASN A 311 25.87 -18.34 3.97
C ASN A 311 27.02 -19.36 4.05
N SER A 312 26.98 -20.24 5.06
CA SER A 312 27.95 -21.28 5.37
C SER A 312 27.22 -22.45 6.04
N SER A 313 27.69 -23.66 5.84
CA SER A 313 27.08 -24.88 6.38
C SER A 313 28.15 -25.79 6.99
N PRO A 314 27.78 -26.75 7.84
CA PRO A 314 28.74 -27.73 8.39
C PRO A 314 29.30 -28.73 7.36
N LEU A 315 28.95 -28.58 6.07
CA LEU A 315 29.48 -29.40 4.99
C LEU A 315 30.94 -29.03 4.68
N VAL A 316 31.70 -30.00 4.16
CA VAL A 316 33.08 -29.80 3.74
C VAL A 316 33.17 -28.66 2.73
N GLY A 317 34.00 -27.65 3.04
CA GLY A 317 34.16 -26.44 2.22
C GLY A 317 33.15 -25.33 2.50
N GLU A 318 32.37 -25.45 3.58
CA GLU A 318 31.53 -24.40 4.18
C GLU A 318 30.60 -23.69 3.17
N LYS A 319 30.03 -24.47 2.25
CA LYS A 319 29.19 -23.93 1.19
C LYS A 319 27.82 -23.45 1.72
N PRO A 320 27.22 -22.42 1.10
CA PRO A 320 25.84 -22.03 1.37
C PRO A 320 24.88 -23.23 1.22
N LEU A 321 23.87 -23.28 2.08
CA LEU A 321 22.82 -24.29 2.05
C LEU A 321 21.45 -23.61 2.09
N SER A 322 20.49 -24.17 1.35
CA SER A 322 19.09 -23.79 1.41
C SER A 322 18.21 -25.00 1.69
N ILE A 323 17.35 -24.90 2.70
CA ILE A 323 16.30 -25.87 3.03
C ILE A 323 14.98 -25.14 2.85
N ALA A 324 14.14 -25.59 1.93
CA ALA A 324 12.90 -24.92 1.58
C ALA A 324 11.76 -25.91 1.42
N GLU A 325 10.61 -25.58 1.99
CA GLU A 325 9.34 -26.24 1.74
C GLU A 325 8.48 -25.34 0.83
N PRO A 326 8.08 -25.79 -0.38
CA PRO A 326 7.23 -25.00 -1.28
C PRO A 326 5.80 -24.79 -0.78
N HIS A 327 5.31 -25.59 0.15
CA HIS A 327 3.98 -25.46 0.74
C HIS A 327 4.00 -24.63 2.04
N PHE A 328 3.13 -24.97 3.00
CA PHE A 328 3.01 -24.28 4.28
C PHE A 328 3.42 -25.18 5.46
N ASP A 329 4.06 -26.31 5.19
CA ASP A 329 4.51 -27.24 6.21
C ASP A 329 5.84 -26.81 6.83
N SER A 330 6.04 -27.14 8.10
CA SER A 330 7.25 -26.75 8.83
C SER A 330 8.48 -27.50 8.34
N ILE A 331 9.58 -26.79 8.09
CA ILE A 331 10.91 -27.37 7.87
C ILE A 331 11.61 -27.75 9.18
N GLY A 332 11.04 -27.43 10.35
CA GLY A 332 11.64 -27.69 11.66
C GLY A 332 12.11 -29.13 11.87
N PRO A 333 11.29 -30.16 11.57
CA PRO A 333 11.71 -31.56 11.64
C PRO A 333 12.87 -31.91 10.69
N ALA A 334 12.89 -31.34 9.48
CA ALA A 334 13.97 -31.57 8.52
C ALA A 334 15.29 -30.93 8.98
N VAL A 335 15.22 -29.74 9.58
CA VAL A 335 16.38 -29.08 10.20
C VAL A 335 16.90 -29.92 11.37
N ALA A 336 16.04 -30.42 12.24
CA ALA A 336 16.46 -31.27 13.36
C ALA A 336 17.14 -32.57 12.91
N ASP A 337 16.60 -33.24 11.88
CA ASP A 337 17.21 -34.45 11.30
C ASP A 337 18.57 -34.15 10.64
N PHE A 338 18.69 -33.00 9.96
CA PHE A 338 19.96 -32.54 9.41
C PHE A 338 21.00 -32.32 10.51
N GLU A 339 20.63 -31.62 11.59
CA GLU A 339 21.54 -31.32 12.70
C GLU A 339 22.02 -32.59 13.41
N GLN A 340 21.13 -33.58 13.56
CA GLN A 340 21.47 -34.87 14.16
C GLN A 340 22.49 -35.66 13.32
N LYS A 341 22.41 -35.57 11.98
CA LYS A 341 23.21 -36.39 11.06
C LYS A 341 24.51 -35.73 10.62
N ILE A 342 24.51 -34.41 10.46
CA ILE A 342 25.59 -33.67 9.80
C ILE A 342 26.28 -32.72 10.77
N GLY A 343 25.55 -32.12 11.70
CA GLY A 343 26.08 -31.19 12.70
C GLY A 343 25.25 -29.91 12.84
N PRO A 344 25.57 -29.08 13.84
CA PRO A 344 24.75 -27.94 14.23
C PRO A 344 24.62 -26.94 13.09
N LEU A 345 23.36 -26.62 12.78
CA LEU A 345 23.00 -25.66 11.75
C LEU A 345 22.65 -24.35 12.40
N ILE A 346 21.69 -24.29 13.35
CA ILE A 346 21.07 -23.07 13.91
C ILE A 346 21.82 -22.41 15.09
N ASP A 347 22.82 -23.11 15.65
CA ASP A 347 23.50 -22.68 16.89
C ASP A 347 24.45 -21.48 16.70
N VAL A 348 24.83 -21.17 15.45
CA VAL A 348 25.77 -20.08 15.12
C VAL A 348 25.10 -19.12 14.16
N VAL A 349 24.58 -18.01 14.70
CA VAL A 349 23.78 -17.01 13.96
C VAL A 349 24.53 -16.43 12.75
N ASP A 350 25.85 -16.26 12.84
CA ASP A 350 26.70 -15.78 11.75
C ASP A 350 26.64 -16.64 10.49
N ARG A 351 26.15 -17.89 10.60
CA ARG A 351 26.01 -18.80 9.47
C ARG A 351 24.73 -18.57 8.66
N PHE A 352 23.76 -17.80 9.17
CA PHE A 352 22.50 -17.57 8.48
C PHE A 352 22.48 -16.22 7.79
N GLU A 353 21.87 -16.21 6.61
CA GLU A 353 21.52 -14.97 5.94
C GLU A 353 20.06 -14.61 6.21
N SER A 354 19.17 -15.60 6.09
CA SER A 354 17.73 -15.36 6.20
C SER A 354 16.93 -16.63 6.48
N ILE A 355 15.72 -16.43 6.98
CA ILE A 355 14.67 -17.45 7.03
C ILE A 355 13.40 -16.93 6.37
N LYS A 356 12.50 -17.83 5.97
CA LYS A 356 11.10 -17.46 5.69
C LYS A 356 10.17 -18.19 6.62
N VAL A 357 9.19 -17.45 7.11
CA VAL A 357 8.10 -17.98 7.94
C VAL A 357 6.76 -17.73 7.26
N ILE A 358 5.76 -18.54 7.59
CA ILE A 358 4.35 -18.29 7.27
C ILE A 358 3.73 -17.59 8.45
N TYR A 359 3.13 -16.44 8.19
CA TYR A 359 2.28 -15.71 9.12
C TYR A 359 1.05 -15.19 8.38
N ALA A 360 -0.14 -15.35 8.95
CA ALA A 360 -1.42 -14.98 8.32
C ALA A 360 -1.56 -15.50 6.86
N GLN A 361 -1.13 -16.75 6.61
CA GLN A 361 -1.14 -17.42 5.30
C GLN A 361 -0.23 -16.75 4.24
N LYS A 362 0.79 -16.00 4.67
CA LYS A 362 1.73 -15.31 3.79
C LYS A 362 3.17 -15.61 4.18
N ARG A 363 4.04 -15.69 3.18
CA ARG A 363 5.49 -15.84 3.35
C ARG A 363 6.09 -14.49 3.75
N VAL A 364 6.79 -14.48 4.88
CA VAL A 364 7.55 -13.33 5.40
C VAL A 364 9.02 -13.74 5.49
N LYS A 365 9.89 -13.06 4.75
CA LYS A 365 11.34 -13.26 4.84
C LYS A 365 11.89 -12.41 5.98
N LEU A 366 12.69 -13.02 6.85
CA LEU A 366 13.48 -12.37 7.90
C LEU A 366 14.96 -12.44 7.49
N ILE A 367 15.67 -11.32 7.58
CA ILE A 367 17.09 -11.18 7.23
C ILE A 367 17.84 -10.76 8.49
N PHE A 368 18.98 -11.40 8.75
CA PHE A 368 19.81 -11.14 9.92
C PHE A 368 21.12 -10.48 9.47
N GLU A 369 21.31 -9.21 9.82
CA GLU A 369 22.51 -8.45 9.46
C GLU A 369 23.38 -8.26 10.71
N LYS A 370 24.57 -8.87 10.72
CA LYS A 370 25.52 -8.67 11.82
C LYS A 370 26.05 -7.24 11.81
N ARG A 371 26.16 -6.63 12.99
CA ARG A 371 26.83 -5.33 13.13
C ARG A 371 28.35 -5.48 13.03
N GLU A 372 28.98 -4.61 12.25
CA GLU A 372 30.44 -4.65 12.05
C GLU A 372 31.24 -4.35 13.33
N ASP A 373 30.65 -3.60 14.27
CA ASP A 373 31.31 -3.11 15.48
C ASP A 373 31.12 -4.01 16.73
N ARG A 374 30.26 -5.03 16.66
CA ARG A 374 29.84 -5.85 17.82
C ARG A 374 29.57 -7.29 17.40
N ASP A 375 30.27 -8.25 18.02
CA ASP A 375 30.25 -9.66 17.60
C ASP A 375 28.93 -10.42 17.86
N ASP A 376 28.04 -9.91 18.70
CA ASP A 376 26.79 -10.57 19.11
C ASP A 376 25.51 -9.76 18.82
N GLU A 377 25.64 -8.64 18.12
CA GLU A 377 24.54 -7.74 17.77
C GLU A 377 24.14 -7.87 16.30
N TYR A 378 22.83 -7.94 16.07
CA TYR A 378 22.24 -8.06 14.74
C TYR A 378 21.11 -7.06 14.57
N VAL A 379 20.93 -6.63 13.33
CA VAL A 379 19.72 -5.96 12.86
C VAL A 379 18.86 -6.99 12.16
N VAL A 380 17.62 -7.16 12.64
CA VAL A 380 16.64 -8.06 12.01
C VAL A 380 15.74 -7.24 11.11
N ARG A 381 15.75 -7.56 9.81
CA ARG A 381 14.84 -6.96 8.82
C ARG A 381 13.82 -7.98 8.37
N TYR A 382 12.66 -7.53 7.93
CA TYR A 382 11.69 -8.41 7.28
C TYR A 382 11.05 -7.76 6.06
N THR A 383 10.57 -8.60 5.14
CA THR A 383 9.80 -8.15 3.98
C THR A 383 8.37 -7.84 4.41
N ASP A 384 8.11 -6.58 4.72
CA ASP A 384 6.84 -6.09 5.25
C ASP A 384 5.73 -5.96 4.20
N HIS A 385 6.06 -5.72 2.94
CA HIS A 385 5.11 -5.49 1.85
C HIS A 385 4.14 -6.66 1.59
N THR A 386 4.46 -7.89 2.03
CA THR A 386 3.54 -9.03 1.91
C THR A 386 2.37 -8.90 2.88
N LEU A 387 2.59 -8.33 4.06
CA LEU A 387 1.58 -8.11 5.10
C LEU A 387 0.85 -6.78 4.85
N ASN A 388 -0.45 -6.72 5.15
CA ASN A 388 -1.16 -5.43 5.23
C ASN A 388 -0.83 -4.72 6.55
N PRO A 389 -1.15 -3.42 6.76
CA PRO A 389 -0.74 -2.70 7.96
C PRO A 389 -1.17 -3.34 9.29
N VAL A 390 -2.41 -3.86 9.37
CA VAL A 390 -2.92 -4.54 10.56
C VAL A 390 -2.10 -5.80 10.85
N GLN A 391 -1.84 -6.60 9.81
CA GLN A 391 -1.01 -7.80 9.91
C GLN A 391 0.44 -7.47 10.25
N ARG A 392 1.01 -6.37 9.72
CA ARG A 392 2.37 -5.92 10.04
C ARG A 392 2.49 -5.60 11.52
N LYS A 393 1.59 -4.78 12.04
CA LYS A 393 1.58 -4.41 13.46
C LYS A 393 1.47 -5.64 14.36
N ALA A 394 0.51 -6.52 14.08
CA ALA A 394 0.32 -7.76 14.83
C ALA A 394 1.54 -8.69 14.76
N PHE A 395 2.17 -8.81 13.58
CA PHE A 395 3.39 -9.59 13.40
C PHE A 395 4.56 -9.01 14.21
N GLU A 396 4.78 -7.70 14.14
CA GLU A 396 5.86 -7.04 14.88
C GLU A 396 5.67 -7.13 16.40
N ASP A 397 4.45 -6.90 16.89
CA ASP A 397 4.13 -7.01 18.31
C ASP A 397 4.37 -8.46 18.79
N TYR A 398 3.97 -9.46 17.99
CA TYR A 398 4.27 -10.86 18.27
C TYR A 398 5.79 -11.14 18.33
N MET A 399 6.54 -10.64 17.33
CA MET A 399 8.00 -10.85 17.25
C MET A 399 8.77 -10.14 18.37
N ARG A 400 8.27 -9.02 18.90
CA ARG A 400 8.87 -8.32 20.06
C ARG A 400 8.65 -9.06 21.38
N MET A 401 7.56 -9.80 21.49
CA MET A 401 7.24 -10.60 22.69
C MET A 401 7.92 -11.98 22.69
N THR A 402 8.31 -12.47 21.51
CA THR A 402 8.96 -13.78 21.29
C THR A 402 10.45 -13.71 21.58
#